data_AF-X6MZW3-F1
#
_entry.id   AF-X6MZW3-F1
#
_cell.length_a   1.000
_cell.length_b   1.000
_cell.length_c   1.000
_cell.angle_alpha   90.00
_cell.angle_beta   90.00
_cell.angle_gamma   90.00
#
_symmetry.space_group_name_H-M   'P 1'
#
loop_
_entity.id
_entity.type
_entity.pdbx_description
1 polymer ?
#
loop_
_entity_poly.entity_id
_entity_poly.type
_entity_poly.pdbx_seq_one_letter_code
_entity_poly.pdbx_strand_id
1 'polypeptide(L)'
;MFTFFLKKKTKFEKILFRSVFRGIGQMCFCGSEWGGLAMFLAMFLYDWKAGVLALSGSYFGALVSLLFGLDTSVIYSGLFSFNTALTMAGIGCIFATCNLQNILTAIWHCFVCICLQCSFSVVFSSAQLPSSSWPFNLCMVLFSVVAFRKKQKYIEFG
;
A
#
# COMPACT_ATOMS: atom_id res chain seq x y z
N MET A 1 2.73 33.57 -13.12
CA MET A 1 2.70 32.88 -11.81
C MET A 1 1.57 31.83 -11.72
N PHE A 2 0.33 32.15 -12.12
CA PHE A 2 -0.84 31.25 -12.06
C PHE A 2 -0.69 29.97 -12.92
N THR A 3 -0.22 30.08 -14.17
CA THR A 3 -0.05 28.95 -15.11
C THR A 3 1.01 27.93 -14.65
N PHE A 4 2.06 28.39 -13.95
CA PHE A 4 3.08 27.52 -13.38
C PHE A 4 2.52 26.66 -12.24
N PHE A 5 1.69 27.27 -11.39
CA PHE A 5 1.03 26.57 -10.27
C PHE A 5 0.05 25.51 -10.78
N LEU A 6 -0.73 25.84 -11.82
CA LEU A 6 -1.62 24.88 -12.48
C LEU A 6 -0.86 23.70 -13.07
N LYS A 7 0.24 23.94 -13.79
CA LYS A 7 1.06 22.88 -14.42
C LYS A 7 1.67 21.94 -13.38
N LYS A 8 2.07 22.47 -12.21
CA LYS A 8 2.59 21.67 -11.09
C LYS A 8 1.48 20.81 -10.45
N LYS A 9 0.28 21.38 -10.28
CA LYS A 9 -0.90 20.67 -9.78
C LYS A 9 -1.31 19.52 -10.69
N THR A 10 -1.43 19.76 -12.01
CA THR A 10 -1.84 18.71 -12.96
C THR A 10 -0.81 17.58 -13.05
N LYS A 11 0.48 17.89 -12.92
CA LYS A 11 1.52 16.86 -12.91
C LYS A 11 1.39 15.97 -11.67
N PHE A 12 1.16 16.56 -10.50
CA PHE A 12 0.98 15.84 -9.25
C PHE A 12 -0.26 14.93 -9.26
N GLU A 13 -1.41 15.44 -9.70
CA GLU A 13 -2.65 14.64 -9.82
C GLU A 13 -2.49 13.47 -10.78
N LYS A 14 -1.85 13.69 -11.94
CA LYS A 14 -1.54 12.61 -12.88
C LYS A 14 -0.63 11.55 -12.27
N ILE A 15 0.32 11.96 -11.43
CA ILE A 15 1.22 11.02 -10.76
C ILE A 15 0.45 10.16 -9.77
N LEU A 16 -0.34 10.79 -8.90
CA LEU A 16 -1.15 10.08 -7.92
C LEU A 16 -2.14 9.13 -8.58
N PHE A 17 -2.90 9.59 -9.57
CA PHE A 17 -3.86 8.76 -10.28
C PHE A 17 -3.20 7.50 -10.85
N ARG A 18 -2.09 7.67 -11.59
CA ARG A 18 -1.37 6.54 -12.18
C ARG A 18 -0.78 5.60 -11.14
N SER A 19 -0.08 6.14 -10.13
CA SER A 19 0.55 5.33 -9.08
C SER A 19 -0.49 4.55 -8.29
N VAL A 20 -1.61 5.18 -7.94
CA VAL A 20 -2.67 4.59 -7.13
C VAL A 20 -3.32 3.42 -7.85
N PHE A 21 -3.79 3.65 -9.08
CA PHE A 21 -4.49 2.60 -9.81
C PHE A 21 -3.54 1.52 -10.31
N ARG A 22 -2.34 1.87 -10.78
CA ARG A 22 -1.33 0.84 -11.08
C ARG A 22 -0.95 0.05 -9.84
N GLY A 23 -0.88 0.67 -8.66
CA GLY A 23 -0.64 -0.05 -7.41
C GLY A 23 -1.67 -1.13 -7.13
N ILE A 24 -2.96 -0.84 -7.33
CA ILE A 24 -4.02 -1.85 -7.23
C ILE A 24 -3.88 -2.89 -8.34
N GLY A 25 -3.56 -2.47 -9.57
CA GLY A 25 -3.33 -3.38 -10.71
C GLY A 25 -2.17 -4.36 -10.51
N GLN A 26 -1.10 -3.92 -9.84
CA GLN A 26 0.08 -4.74 -9.55
C GLN A 26 -0.22 -5.92 -8.62
N MET A 27 -1.37 -5.95 -7.94
CA MET A 27 -1.82 -7.15 -7.21
C MET A 27 -1.95 -8.38 -8.12
N CYS A 28 -2.26 -8.17 -9.40
CA CYS A 28 -2.25 -9.20 -10.43
C CYS A 28 -1.19 -8.94 -11.50
N PHE A 29 -0.11 -8.21 -11.15
CA PHE A 29 0.96 -7.80 -12.07
C PHE A 29 0.47 -7.02 -13.31
N CYS A 30 -0.65 -6.31 -13.18
CA CYS A 30 -1.19 -5.48 -14.25
C CYS A 30 -0.58 -4.07 -14.20
N GLY A 31 0.33 -3.76 -15.13
CA GLY A 31 0.98 -2.46 -15.25
C GLY A 31 0.12 -1.34 -15.86
N SER A 32 -1.19 -1.56 -16.04
CA SER A 32 -2.11 -0.58 -16.62
C SER A 32 -2.99 0.08 -15.56
N GLU A 33 -3.09 1.41 -15.58
CA GLU A 33 -3.98 2.16 -14.68
C GLU A 33 -5.45 1.76 -14.84
N TRP A 34 -5.88 1.43 -16.07
CA TRP A 34 -7.26 1.00 -16.35
C TRP A 34 -7.55 -0.40 -15.82
N GLY A 35 -6.62 -1.34 -15.93
CA GLY A 35 -6.74 -2.66 -15.31
C GLY A 35 -6.81 -2.56 -13.78
N GLY A 36 -5.99 -1.68 -13.20
CA GLY A 36 -6.05 -1.38 -11.77
C GLY A 36 -7.37 -0.75 -11.31
N LEU A 37 -7.96 0.15 -12.12
CA LEU A 37 -9.30 0.68 -11.86
C LEU A 37 -10.37 -0.41 -11.91
N ALA A 38 -10.32 -1.31 -12.89
CA ALA A 38 -11.24 -2.44 -12.98
C ALA A 38 -11.11 -3.37 -11.76
N MET A 39 -9.88 -3.64 -11.31
CA MET A 39 -9.62 -4.43 -10.10
C MET A 39 -10.12 -3.75 -8.83
N PHE A 40 -9.93 -2.43 -8.70
CA PHE A 40 -10.49 -1.64 -7.61
C PHE A 40 -12.01 -1.76 -7.57
N LEU A 41 -12.69 -1.59 -8.70
CA LEU A 41 -14.15 -1.70 -8.80
C LEU A 41 -14.62 -3.11 -8.41
N ALA A 42 -13.95 -4.15 -8.90
CA ALA A 42 -14.28 -5.53 -8.53
C ALA A 42 -14.16 -5.77 -7.01
N MET A 43 -13.06 -5.30 -6.40
CA MET A 43 -12.85 -5.40 -4.95
C MET A 43 -13.87 -4.57 -4.16
N PHE A 44 -14.18 -3.36 -4.61
CA PHE A 44 -15.15 -2.48 -3.96
C PHE A 44 -16.58 -3.05 -4.01
N LEU A 45 -16.96 -3.68 -5.13
CA LEU A 45 -18.26 -4.34 -5.27
C LEU A 45 -18.36 -5.60 -4.40
N TYR A 46 -17.26 -6.32 -4.21
CA TYR A 46 -17.20 -7.50 -3.34
C TYR A 46 -17.23 -7.13 -1.85
N ASP A 47 -16.35 -6.23 -1.43
CA ASP A 47 -16.33 -5.65 -0.08
C ASP A 47 -15.89 -4.19 -0.16
N TRP A 48 -16.86 -3.29 0.01
CA TRP A 48 -16.62 -1.85 -0.09
C TRP A 48 -15.59 -1.36 0.94
N LYS A 49 -15.49 -1.99 2.13
CA LYS A 49 -14.54 -1.58 3.17
C LYS A 49 -13.12 -1.92 2.73
N ALA A 50 -12.91 -3.14 2.24
CA ALA A 50 -11.63 -3.56 1.68
C ALA A 50 -11.24 -2.70 0.48
N GLY A 51 -12.20 -2.41 -0.40
CA GLY A 51 -12.04 -1.48 -1.52
C GLY A 51 -11.50 -0.11 -1.09
N VAL A 52 -12.20 0.56 -0.15
CA VAL A 52 -11.81 1.89 0.35
C VAL A 52 -10.46 1.86 1.05
N LEU A 53 -10.19 0.84 1.86
CA LEU A 53 -8.92 0.72 2.59
C LEU A 53 -7.75 0.41 1.65
N ALA A 54 -7.94 -0.41 0.62
CA ALA A 54 -6.90 -0.64 -0.37
C ALA A 54 -6.60 0.63 -1.17
N LEU A 55 -7.65 1.39 -1.55
CA LEU A 55 -7.48 2.66 -2.25
C LEU A 55 -6.73 3.69 -1.38
N SER A 56 -7.10 3.79 -0.09
CA SER A 56 -6.43 4.71 0.84
C SER A 56 -4.99 4.31 1.12
N GLY A 57 -4.72 3.01 1.26
CA GLY A 57 -3.35 2.46 1.38
C GLY A 57 -2.52 2.75 0.14
N SER A 58 -3.06 2.52 -1.06
CA SER A 58 -2.40 2.80 -2.33
C SER A 58 -2.03 4.29 -2.49
N TYR A 59 -2.97 5.16 -2.09
CA TYR A 59 -2.78 6.61 -2.06
C TYR A 59 -1.72 7.02 -1.05
N PHE A 60 -1.75 6.45 0.15
CA PHE A 60 -0.72 6.66 1.16
C PHE A 60 0.66 6.25 0.66
N GLY A 61 0.79 5.08 0.02
CA GLY A 61 2.01 4.63 -0.64
C GLY A 61 2.53 5.63 -1.67
N ALA A 62 1.67 6.08 -2.57
CA ALA A 62 2.05 7.05 -3.61
C ALA A 62 2.54 8.38 -3.00
N LEU A 63 1.83 8.88 -1.98
CA LEU A 63 2.21 10.12 -1.29
C LEU A 63 3.56 9.99 -0.58
N VAL A 64 3.75 8.94 0.21
CA VAL A 64 4.99 8.78 0.97
C VAL A 64 6.17 8.51 0.03
N SER A 65 5.98 7.76 -1.06
CA SER A 65 7.00 7.61 -2.11
C SER A 65 7.40 8.95 -2.74
N LEU A 66 6.45 9.87 -2.95
CA LEU A 66 6.75 11.23 -3.40
C LEU A 66 7.50 12.04 -2.34
N LEU A 67 7.14 11.91 -1.07
CA LEU A 67 7.82 12.58 0.04
C LEU A 67 9.26 12.08 0.22
N PHE A 68 9.51 10.80 -0.03
CA PHE A 68 10.85 10.21 -0.04
C PHE A 68 11.69 10.64 -1.25
N GLY A 69 11.11 11.37 -2.20
CA GLY A 69 11.82 11.85 -3.39
C GLY A 69 12.20 10.75 -4.37
N LEU A 70 11.44 9.64 -4.40
CA LEU A 70 11.70 8.54 -5.34
C LEU A 70 11.48 8.99 -6.78
N ASP A 71 12.21 8.36 -7.70
CA ASP A 71 12.06 8.63 -9.13
C ASP A 71 10.64 8.36 -9.61
N THR A 72 10.16 9.23 -10.49
CA THR A 72 8.78 9.16 -11.00
C THR A 72 8.53 7.83 -11.75
N SER A 73 9.55 7.25 -12.39
CA SER A 73 9.46 5.94 -13.03
C SER A 73 9.17 4.81 -12.03
N VAL A 74 9.82 4.85 -10.86
CA VAL A 74 9.62 3.89 -9.77
C VAL A 74 8.22 4.05 -9.18
N ILE A 75 7.76 5.29 -8.98
CA ILE A 75 6.40 5.57 -8.51
C ILE A 75 5.36 5.06 -9.52
N TYR A 76 5.59 5.28 -10.83
CA TYR A 76 4.71 4.80 -11.90
C TYR A 76 4.69 3.28 -12.09
N SER A 77 5.64 2.54 -11.51
CA SER A 77 5.57 1.08 -11.47
C SER A 77 4.36 0.61 -10.65
N GLY A 78 3.92 1.41 -9.66
CA GLY A 78 2.86 1.05 -8.73
C GLY A 78 3.30 0.12 -7.60
N LEU A 79 4.53 -0.39 -7.57
CA LEU A 79 4.96 -1.42 -6.60
C LEU A 79 4.93 -0.94 -5.13
N PHE A 80 5.24 0.33 -4.88
CA PHE A 80 5.15 0.92 -3.54
C PHE A 80 3.69 1.09 -3.08
N SER A 81 2.84 1.55 -3.99
CA SER A 81 1.39 1.69 -3.78
C SER A 81 0.70 0.34 -3.59
N PHE A 82 1.11 -0.68 -4.34
CA PHE A 82 0.64 -2.06 -4.24
C PHE A 82 0.82 -2.65 -2.84
N ASN A 83 2.06 -2.62 -2.33
CA ASN A 83 2.39 -3.22 -1.05
C ASN A 83 1.66 -2.54 0.11
N THR A 84 1.49 -1.21 0.04
CA THR A 84 0.74 -0.44 1.05
C THR A 84 -0.77 -0.61 0.93
N ALA A 85 -1.32 -0.79 -0.27
CA ALA A 85 -2.72 -1.12 -0.49
C ALA A 85 -3.08 -2.46 0.19
N LEU A 86 -2.26 -3.50 -0.03
CA LEU A 86 -2.43 -4.80 0.60
C LEU A 86 -2.29 -4.71 2.13
N THR A 87 -1.28 -4.00 2.64
CA THR A 87 -1.10 -3.81 4.09
C THR A 87 -2.29 -3.13 4.73
N MET A 88 -2.81 -2.07 4.11
CA MET A 88 -3.95 -1.30 4.62
C MET A 88 -5.24 -2.13 4.63
N ALA A 89 -5.58 -2.80 3.53
CA ALA A 89 -6.77 -3.64 3.46
C ALA A 89 -6.65 -4.87 4.37
N GLY A 90 -5.48 -5.51 4.37
CA GLY A 90 -5.15 -6.69 5.16
C GLY A 90 -5.35 -6.47 6.65
N ILE A 91 -4.66 -5.48 7.23
CA ILE A 91 -4.72 -5.19 8.67
C ILE A 91 -5.99 -4.42 9.01
N GLY A 92 -6.47 -3.55 8.11
CA GLY A 92 -7.58 -2.65 8.41
C GLY A 92 -8.95 -3.33 8.44
N CYS A 93 -9.16 -4.41 7.67
CA CYS A 93 -10.47 -5.07 7.64
C CYS A 93 -10.50 -6.56 7.28
N ILE A 94 -9.50 -7.12 6.59
CA ILE A 94 -9.53 -8.51 6.11
C ILE A 94 -9.11 -9.49 7.22
N PHE A 95 -7.96 -9.24 7.85
CA PHE A 95 -7.38 -10.11 8.89
C PHE A 95 -7.63 -9.58 10.31
N ALA A 96 -8.24 -8.41 10.45
CA ALA A 96 -8.59 -7.82 11.73
C ALA A 96 -9.96 -7.14 11.65
N THR A 97 -10.59 -6.94 12.82
CA THR A 97 -11.87 -6.22 12.87
C THR A 97 -11.69 -4.78 12.42
N CYS A 98 -12.62 -4.30 11.59
CA CYS A 98 -12.60 -2.94 11.09
C CYS A 98 -12.96 -1.95 12.21
N ASN A 99 -11.93 -1.49 12.93
CA ASN A 99 -12.01 -0.52 14.01
C ASN A 99 -10.86 0.49 13.89
N LEU A 100 -10.99 1.62 14.59
CA LEU A 100 -10.02 2.71 14.51
C LEU A 100 -8.60 2.26 14.93
N GLN A 101 -8.48 1.41 15.95
CA GLN A 101 -7.18 0.95 16.45
C GLN A 101 -6.42 0.14 15.38
N ASN A 102 -7.12 -0.74 14.66
CA ASN A 102 -6.54 -1.56 13.61
C ASN A 102 -6.22 -0.74 12.36
N ILE A 103 -7.06 0.25 12.02
CA ILE A 103 -6.77 1.20 10.93
C ILE A 103 -5.51 2.02 11.24
N LEU A 104 -5.36 2.53 12.47
CA LEU A 104 -4.14 3.24 12.89
C LEU A 104 -2.92 2.31 12.84
N THR A 105 -3.07 1.06 13.27
CA THR A 105 -2.01 0.04 13.18
C THR A 105 -1.63 -0.25 11.72
N ALA A 106 -2.61 -0.28 10.83
CA ALA A 106 -2.41 -0.49 9.39
C ALA A 106 -1.66 0.69 8.75
N ILE A 107 -1.99 1.94 9.11
CA ILE A 107 -1.26 3.14 8.67
C ILE A 107 0.21 3.06 9.09
N TRP A 108 0.48 2.70 10.35
CA TRP A 108 1.84 2.50 10.85
C TRP A 108 2.58 1.41 10.05
N HIS A 109 1.92 0.27 9.79
CA HIS A 109 2.52 -0.79 8.98
C HIS A 109 2.70 -0.38 7.53
N CYS A 110 1.87 0.48 6.95
CA CYS A 110 2.09 1.01 5.60
C CYS A 110 3.38 1.83 5.53
N PHE A 111 3.67 2.65 6.54
CA PHE A 111 4.94 3.37 6.62
C PHE A 111 6.13 2.41 6.72
N VAL A 112 6.06 1.41 7.60
CA VAL A 112 7.08 0.35 7.72
C VAL A 112 7.26 -0.40 6.39
N CYS A 113 6.16 -0.69 5.70
CA CYS A 113 6.14 -1.39 4.42
C CYS A 113 6.94 -0.64 3.34
N ILE A 114 6.84 0.70 3.31
CA ILE A 114 7.62 1.53 2.39
C ILE A 114 9.10 1.49 2.73
N CYS A 115 9.46 1.59 4.02
CA CYS A 115 10.85 1.47 4.45
C CYS A 115 11.43 0.10 4.03
N LEU A 116 10.69 -0.99 4.27
CA LEU A 116 11.07 -2.32 3.83
C LEU A 116 11.20 -2.39 2.30
N GLN A 117 10.24 -1.84 1.57
CA GLN A 117 10.28 -1.79 0.10
C GLN A 117 11.53 -1.06 -0.40
N CYS A 118 11.94 0.06 0.21
CA CYS A 118 13.21 0.71 -0.09
C CYS A 118 14.41 -0.22 0.19
N SER A 119 14.45 -0.87 1.35
CA SER A 119 15.53 -1.81 1.71
C SER A 119 15.61 -2.98 0.73
N PHE A 120 14.49 -3.61 0.40
CA PHE A 120 14.45 -4.71 -0.57
C PHE A 120 14.84 -4.25 -1.97
N SER A 121 14.47 -3.04 -2.37
CA SER A 121 14.88 -2.50 -3.67
C SER A 121 16.41 -2.40 -3.78
N VAL A 122 17.10 -2.07 -2.68
CA VAL A 122 18.57 -2.05 -2.64
C VAL A 122 19.14 -3.47 -2.58
N VAL A 123 18.69 -4.30 -1.64
CA VAL A 123 19.26 -5.65 -1.44
C VAL A 123 19.06 -6.53 -2.67
N PHE A 124 17.87 -6.51 -3.27
CA PHE A 124 17.55 -7.37 -4.41
C PHE A 124 18.07 -6.82 -5.74
N SER A 125 18.44 -5.54 -5.82
CA SER A 125 19.10 -5.01 -7.02
C SER A 125 20.40 -5.75 -7.33
N SER A 126 21.15 -6.15 -6.29
CA SER A 126 22.38 -6.93 -6.42
C SER A 126 22.18 -8.32 -7.04
N ALA A 127 21.00 -8.92 -6.80
CA ALA A 127 20.62 -10.23 -7.29
C ALA A 127 19.70 -10.18 -8.52
N GLN A 128 19.40 -8.98 -9.05
CA GLN A 128 18.46 -8.74 -10.16
C GLN A 128 17.05 -9.28 -9.92
N LEU A 129 16.63 -9.36 -8.64
CA LEU A 129 15.32 -9.86 -8.25
C LEU A 129 14.33 -8.71 -8.02
N PRO A 130 13.03 -8.89 -8.32
CA PRO A 130 12.00 -7.92 -7.96
C PRO A 130 11.65 -8.04 -6.47
N SER A 131 11.42 -6.91 -5.80
CA SER A 131 10.94 -6.89 -4.40
C SER A 131 9.56 -7.56 -4.24
N SER A 132 8.76 -7.60 -5.31
CA SER A 132 7.43 -8.21 -5.36
C SER A 132 6.58 -7.81 -4.14
N SER A 133 5.95 -8.78 -3.47
CA SER A 133 5.14 -8.58 -2.25
C SER A 133 5.89 -8.86 -0.94
N TRP A 134 7.22 -9.00 -0.95
CA TRP A 134 8.01 -9.26 0.26
C TRP A 134 7.79 -8.23 1.38
N PRO A 135 7.75 -6.91 1.10
CA PRO A 135 7.51 -5.91 2.13
C PRO A 135 6.15 -6.07 2.80
N PHE A 136 5.09 -6.25 2.01
CA PHE A 136 3.74 -6.52 2.53
C PHE A 136 3.71 -7.78 3.40
N ASN A 137 4.27 -8.89 2.91
CA ASN A 137 4.25 -10.17 3.62
C ASN A 137 4.91 -10.06 5.00
N LEU A 138 6.05 -9.37 5.09
CA LEU A 138 6.73 -9.14 6.37
C LEU A 138 5.91 -8.27 7.31
N CYS A 139 5.26 -7.22 6.83
CA CYS A 139 4.33 -6.43 7.63
C CYS A 139 3.17 -7.29 8.18
N MET A 140 2.63 -8.21 7.39
CA MET A 140 1.57 -9.11 7.84
C MET A 140 2.05 -10.10 8.91
N VAL A 141 3.27 -10.64 8.77
CA VAL A 141 3.86 -11.51 9.79
C VAL A 141 4.07 -10.75 11.10
N LEU A 142 4.62 -9.53 11.06
CA LEU A 142 4.82 -8.67 12.23
C LEU A 142 3.49 -8.37 12.93
N PHE A 143 2.46 -7.99 12.16
CA PHE A 143 1.12 -7.78 12.68
C PHE A 143 0.57 -9.05 13.36
N SER A 144 0.72 -10.20 12.71
CA SER A 144 0.23 -11.48 13.22
C SER A 144 0.88 -11.84 14.56
N VAL A 145 2.19 -11.70 14.69
CA VAL A 145 2.92 -11.95 15.95
C VAL A 145 2.38 -11.07 17.08
N VAL A 146 2.14 -9.78 16.82
CA VAL A 146 1.57 -8.87 17.81
C VAL A 146 0.12 -9.23 18.15
N ALA A 147 -0.68 -9.60 17.16
CA ALA A 147 -2.07 -10.02 17.33
C ALA A 147 -2.18 -11.29 18.20
N PHE A 148 -1.30 -12.28 17.99
CA PHE A 148 -1.23 -13.48 18.84
C PHE A 148 -0.93 -13.13 20.30
N ARG A 149 0.01 -12.23 20.56
CA ARG A 149 0.33 -11.79 21.94
C ARG A 149 -0.82 -11.07 22.62
N LYS A 150 -1.59 -10.26 21.87
CA LYS A 150 -2.82 -9.65 22.42
C LYS A 150 -3.86 -10.70 22.75
N LYS A 151 -4.04 -11.72 21.90
CA LYS A 151 -5.00 -12.79 22.14
C LYS A 151 -4.67 -13.61 23.40
N GLN A 152 -3.39 -13.93 23.64
CA GLN A 152 -2.97 -14.62 24.87
C GLN A 152 -3.29 -13.83 26.15
N LYS A 153 -3.15 -12.49 26.13
CA LYS A 153 -3.51 -11.65 27.28
C LYS A 153 -4.98 -11.76 27.71
N TYR A 154 -5.88 -12.23 26.84
CA TYR A 154 -7.30 -12.48 27.19
C TYR A 154 -7.56 -13.92 27.65
N ILE A 155 -6.61 -14.83 27.45
CA ILE A 155 -6.75 -16.25 27.83
C ILE A 155 -6.14 -16.52 29.22
N GLU A 156 -5.22 -15.68 29.71
CA GLU A 156 -4.56 -15.84 31.01
C GLU A 156 -5.26 -15.14 32.20
N PHE A 157 -6.51 -14.71 32.06
CA PHE A 157 -7.30 -14.09 33.16
C PHE A 157 -8.71 -14.69 33.30
N GLY A 158 -8.85 -16.00 33.10
CA GLY A 158 -10.05 -16.77 33.40
C GLY A 158 -9.85 -17.70 34.57
#